data_AF-A0AAU4EHV4-F1
#
_entry.id   AF-A0AAU4EHV4-F1
#
_cell.length_a   1.000
_cell.length_b   1.000
_cell.length_c   1.000
_cell.angle_alpha   90.00
_cell.angle_beta   90.00
_cell.angle_gamma   90.00
#
_symmetry.space_group_name_H-M   'P 1'
#
loop_
_entity.id
_entity.type
_entity.pdbx_description
1 polymer ?
#
loop_
_entity_poly.entity_id
_entity_poly.type
_entity_poly.pdbx_seq_one_letter_code
_entity_poly.pdbx_strand_id
1 'polypeptide(L)' 'MSTPTLDTIASEQLDLQLSVVEDRLARDYGRESVHELVERERSRFDDARIHVFVPILVERAVRATLAAPPAKHRR' A
#
# COMPACT_ATOMS: atom_id res chain seq x y z
N MET A 1 -27.75 3.11 4.92
CA MET A 1 -27.80 3.46 3.49
C MET A 1 -26.48 4.18 3.17
N SER A 2 -25.42 3.43 2.86
CA SER A 2 -24.17 4.05 2.40
C SER A 2 -24.42 4.63 1.01
N THR A 3 -24.18 5.93 0.84
CA THR A 3 -24.30 6.59 -0.46
C THR A 3 -23.13 6.13 -1.34
N PRO A 4 -23.37 5.36 -2.42
CA PRO A 4 -22.32 4.73 -3.21
C PRO A 4 -21.27 5.73 -3.72
N THR A 5 -21.66 6.98 -3.94
CA THR A 5 -20.78 8.08 -4.35
C THR A 5 -19.68 8.41 -3.32
N LEU A 6 -19.96 8.35 -2.01
CA LEU A 6 -18.95 8.65 -0.99
C LEU A 6 -17.90 7.55 -0.89
N ASP A 7 -18.33 6.28 -0.98
CA ASP A 7 -17.42 5.14 -0.95
C ASP A 7 -16.53 5.11 -2.20
N THR A 8 -17.06 5.48 -3.38
CA THR A 8 -16.24 5.63 -4.61
C THR A 8 -15.20 6.74 -4.48
N ILE A 9 -15.58 7.93 -4.00
CA ILE A 9 -14.65 9.05 -3.82
C ILE A 9 -13.55 8.69 -2.82
N ALA A 10 -13.90 8.01 -1.72
CA ALA A 10 -12.93 7.58 -0.72
C ALA A 10 -11.92 6.56 -1.28
N SER A 11 -12.39 5.64 -2.14
CA SER A 11 -11.54 4.66 -2.82
C SER A 11 -10.62 5.31 -3.86
N GLU A 12 -11.13 6.21 -4.70
CA GLU A 12 -10.31 6.96 -5.67
C GLU A 12 -9.26 7.83 -4.97
N GLN A 13 -9.62 8.45 -3.85
CA GLN A 13 -8.68 9.22 -3.04
C GLN A 13 -7.59 8.33 -2.42
N LEU A 14 -7.95 7.11 -1.98
CA LEU A 14 -6.99 6.14 -1.48
C LEU A 14 -6.02 5.70 -2.59
N ASP A 15 -6.54 5.42 -3.79
CA ASP A 15 -5.72 5.04 -4.97
C ASP A 15 -4.67 6.11 -5.29
N LEU A 16 -5.08 7.38 -5.34
CA LEU A 16 -4.16 8.50 -5.57
C LEU A 16 -3.11 8.64 -4.46
N GLN A 17 -3.48 8.39 -3.20
CA GLN A 17 -2.52 8.43 -2.09
C GLN A 17 -1.51 7.28 -2.18
N LEU A 18 -1.97 6.08 -2.57
CA LEU A 18 -1.11 4.91 -2.76
C LEU A 18 -0.17 5.08 -3.96
N SER A 19 -0.62 5.70 -5.05
CA SER A 19 0.26 5.99 -6.19
C SER A 19 1.42 6.94 -5.81
N VAL A 20 1.14 7.95 -4.97
CA VAL A 20 2.18 8.84 -4.42
C VAL A 20 3.15 8.10 -3.51
N VAL A 21 2.66 7.15 -2.72
CA VAL A 21 3.51 6.27 -1.89
C VAL A 21 4.39 5.39 -2.76
N GLU A 22 3.82 4.77 -3.80
CA GLU A 22 4.54 3.92 -4.74
C GLU A 22 5.63 4.69 -5.47
N ASP A 23 5.33 5.89 -5.99
CA ASP A 23 6.32 6.75 -6.64
C ASP A 23 7.47 7.15 -5.70
N ARG A 24 7.17 7.40 -4.41
CA ARG A 24 8.20 7.71 -3.41
C ARG A 24 9.09 6.49 -3.15
N LEU A 25 8.50 5.32 -2.98
CA LEU A 25 9.25 4.08 -2.75
C LEU A 25 10.06 3.65 -3.97
N ALA A 26 9.53 3.84 -5.17
CA ALA A 26 10.20 3.50 -6.43
C ALA A 26 11.48 4.30 -6.65
N ARG A 27 11.56 5.53 -6.13
CA ARG A 27 12.82 6.33 -6.15
C ARG A 27 13.92 5.72 -5.30
N ASP A 28 13.55 5.06 -4.20
CA ASP A 28 14.50 4.50 -3.23
C ASP A 28 14.89 3.05 -3.59
N TYR A 29 13.96 2.26 -4.16
CA TYR A 29 14.10 0.79 -4.28
C TYR A 29 13.87 0.21 -5.69
N GLY A 30 13.50 1.03 -6.67
CA GLY A 30 13.12 0.59 -8.02
C GLY A 30 11.62 0.30 -8.15
N ARG A 31 11.04 0.57 -9.33
CA ARG A 31 9.58 0.53 -9.55
C ARG A 31 9.02 -0.89 -9.53
N GLU A 32 9.68 -1.84 -10.18
CA GLU A 32 9.18 -3.21 -10.35
C GLU A 32 9.05 -3.97 -9.01
N SER A 33 10.06 -3.85 -8.14
CA SER A 33 10.08 -4.47 -6.81
C SER A 33 9.06 -3.87 -5.84
N VAL A 34 8.71 -2.60 -6.02
CA VAL A 34 7.79 -1.87 -5.13
C VAL A 34 6.34 -2.15 -5.48
N HIS A 35 5.98 -2.20 -6.77
CA HIS A 35 4.59 -2.32 -7.20
C HIS A 35 3.91 -3.57 -6.61
N GLU A 36 4.54 -4.74 -6.75
CA GLU A 36 4.00 -6.01 -6.22
C GLU A 36 3.84 -5.98 -4.70
N LEU A 37 4.75 -5.33 -3.98
CA LEU A 37 4.69 -5.22 -2.53
C LEU A 37 3.60 -4.25 -2.07
N VAL A 38 3.42 -3.13 -2.77
CA VAL A 38 2.36 -2.16 -2.48
C VAL A 38 1.00 -2.80 -2.70
N GLU A 39 0.78 -3.47 -3.84
CA GLU A 39 -0.48 -4.18 -4.13
C GLU A 39 -0.76 -5.28 -3.11
N ARG A 40 0.24 -6.09 -2.76
CA ARG A 40 0.11 -7.12 -1.73
C ARG A 40 -0.29 -6.54 -0.38
N GLU A 41 0.38 -5.48 0.09
CA GLU A 41 0.07 -4.89 1.40
C GLU A 41 -1.26 -4.12 1.39
N ARG A 42 -1.62 -3.48 0.26
CA ARG A 42 -2.91 -2.82 0.05
C ARG A 42 -4.07 -3.81 0.22
N SER A 43 -4.00 -4.98 -0.42
CA SER A 43 -5.08 -5.99 -0.40
C SER A 43 -5.49 -6.43 1.00
N ARG A 44 -4.59 -6.30 1.99
CA ARG A 44 -4.87 -6.60 3.40
C ARG A 44 -5.90 -5.67 4.03
N PHE A 45 -6.21 -4.56 3.37
CA PHE A 45 -7.12 -3.52 3.82
C PHE A 45 -8.37 -3.37 2.94
N ASP A 46 -8.65 -4.31 2.02
CA ASP A 46 -9.80 -4.23 1.11
C ASP A 46 -11.15 -4.11 1.86
N ASP A 47 -11.25 -4.73 3.04
CA ASP A 47 -12.44 -4.68 3.91
C ASP A 47 -12.34 -3.63 5.05
N ALA A 48 -11.34 -2.75 5.02
CA ALA A 48 -11.15 -1.76 6.05
C ALA A 48 -12.26 -0.69 6.03
N ARG A 49 -12.78 -0.32 7.20
CA ARG A 49 -13.79 0.76 7.29
C ARG A 49 -13.20 2.17 7.31
N ILE A 50 -11.89 2.27 7.54
CA ILE A 50 -11.17 3.54 7.73
C ILE A 50 -9.92 3.50 6.86
N HIS A 51 -9.94 4.27 5.76
CA HIS A 51 -8.86 4.27 4.77
C HIS A 51 -7.78 5.32 5.01
N VAL A 52 -8.03 6.33 5.84
CA VAL A 52 -7.12 7.48 6.04
C VAL A 52 -5.71 7.09 6.51
N PHE A 53 -5.56 5.94 7.19
CA PHE A 53 -4.27 5.44 7.67
C PHE A 53 -3.67 4.35 6.78
N VAL A 54 -4.40 3.85 5.79
CA VAL A 54 -3.93 2.77 4.91
C VAL A 54 -2.63 3.15 4.18
N PRO A 55 -2.48 4.36 3.59
CA PRO A 55 -1.25 4.72 2.88
C PRO A 55 0.02 4.63 3.73
N ILE A 56 -0.04 5.12 4.97
CA ILE A 56 1.12 5.09 5.88
C ILE A 56 1.42 3.67 6.39
N LEU A 57 0.39 2.84 6.59
CA LEU A 57 0.58 1.44 6.99
C LEU A 57 1.22 0.62 5.87
N VAL A 58 0.73 0.79 4.63
CA VAL A 58 1.30 0.16 3.44
C VAL A 58 2.75 0.59 3.24
N GLU A 59 3.05 1.89 3.28
CA GLU A 59 4.43 2.36 3.13
C GLU A 59 5.38 1.74 4.16
N ARG A 60 4.99 1.73 5.44
CA ARG A 60 5.82 1.17 6.51
C ARG A 60 6.05 -0.33 6.32
N ALA A 61 5.03 -1.08 5.91
CA ALA A 61 5.16 -2.51 5.67
C ALA A 61 6.08 -2.82 4.48
N VAL A 62 5.96 -2.06 3.39
CA VAL A 62 6.84 -2.19 2.21
C VAL A 62 8.28 -1.86 2.58
N ARG A 63 8.52 -0.73 3.27
CA ARG A 63 9.88 -0.36 3.73
C ARG A 63 10.49 -1.43 4.64
N ALA A 64 9.71 -1.99 5.57
CA ALA A 64 10.18 -3.06 6.45
C ALA A 64 10.58 -4.32 5.66
N THR A 65 9.82 -4.66 4.62
CA THR A 65 10.11 -5.81 3.74
C THR A 65 11.38 -5.59 2.93
N LEU A 66 11.55 -4.40 2.36
CA LEU A 66 12.72 -4.05 1.54
C LEU A 66 14.00 -3.82 2.36
N ALA A 67 13.87 -3.38 3.62
CA ALA A 67 14.98 -3.21 4.54
C ALA A 67 15.44 -4.52 5.19
N ALA A 68 14.60 -5.55 5.19
CA ALA A 68 14.99 -6.86 5.69
C ALA A 68 16.01 -7.50 4.73
N PRO A 69 17.14 -8.03 5.21
CA PRO A 69 17.97 -8.91 4.39
C PRO A 69 17.10 -10.08 3.89
N PRO A 70 17.34 -10.63 2.69
CA PRO A 70 16.52 -11.70 2.13
C PRO A 70 16.44 -12.81 3.17
N ALA A 71 15.25 -12.97 3.78
CA ALA A 71 15.07 -13.90 4.87
C ALA A 71 15.39 -15.29 4.33
N LYS A 72 16.49 -15.89 4.82
CA LYS A 72 16.69 -17.33 4.73
C LYS A 72 15.40 -17.95 5.25
N HIS A 73 14.60 -18.51 4.34
CA HIS A 73 13.47 -19.36 4.65
C HIS A 73 13.95 -20.41 5.66
N ARG A 74 13.67 -20.17 6.95
CA ARG A 74 13.77 -21.21 7.96
C ARG A 74 12.51 -22.04 7.77
N ARG A 75 12.72 -23.19 7.12
CA ARG A 75 11.76 -24.29 7.01
C ARG A 75 11.24 -24.71 8.37
#